data_AF-A0AB37Q8L5-F1
#
_entry.id   AF-A0AB37Q8L5-F1
#
_cell.length_a   1.000
_cell.length_b   1.000
_cell.length_c   1.000
_cell.angle_alpha   90.00
_cell.angle_beta   90.00
_cell.angle_gamma   90.00
#
_symmetry.space_group_name_H-M   'P 1'
#
loop_
_entity.id
_entity.type
_entity.pdbx_description
1 polymer ?
#
loop_
_entity_poly.entity_id
_entity_poly.type
_entity_poly.pdbx_seq_one_letter_code
_entity_poly.pdbx_strand_id
1 'polypeptide(L)' 'MLDHVFLASLTPEQILHKIDVHRARAFSQLRKKSSLKVRTERYNAEMARARFYEAVLNGGAKS' A
#
# COMPACT_ATOMS: atom_id res chain seq x y z
N MET A 1 -0.01 19.41 1.90
CA MET A 1 -0.63 19.19 3.23
C MET A 1 -2.06 18.66 3.07
N LEU A 2 -2.26 17.49 2.46
CA LEU A 2 -3.60 16.89 2.31
C LEU A 2 -3.68 15.42 2.76
N ASP A 3 -2.55 14.77 3.06
CA ASP A 3 -2.53 13.34 3.33
C ASP A 3 -2.77 12.99 4.81
N HIS A 4 -2.52 13.93 5.74
CA HIS A 4 -2.65 13.64 7.18
C HIS A 4 -4.10 13.62 7.69
N VAL A 5 -5.01 14.39 7.08
CA VAL A 5 -6.41 14.50 7.54
C VAL A 5 -7.23 13.27 7.17
N PHE A 6 -6.96 12.66 6.01
CA PHE A 6 -7.72 11.50 5.53
C PHE A 6 -7.32 10.19 6.23
N LEU A 7 -6.09 10.11 6.75
CA LEU A 7 -5.59 8.93 7.45
C LEU A 7 -6.10 8.86 8.91
N ALA A 8 -6.34 10.00 9.56
CA ALA A 8 -6.89 10.07 10.92
C ALA A 8 -8.33 9.53 11.01
N SER A 9 -9.06 9.49 9.90
CA SER A 9 -10.41 8.91 9.81
C SER A 9 -10.45 7.41 9.51
N LEU A 10 -9.30 6.77 9.25
CA LEU A 10 -9.27 5.34 8.94
C LEU A 10 -9.07 4.51 10.22
N THR A 11 -9.91 3.51 10.43
CA THR A 11 -9.70 2.55 11.52
C THR A 11 -8.53 1.63 11.22
N PRO A 12 -7.89 1.02 12.23
CA PRO A 12 -6.83 0.02 12.01
C PRO A 12 -7.23 -1.09 11.04
N GLU A 13 -8.48 -1.58 11.08
CA GLU A 13 -8.98 -2.61 10.16
C GLU A 13 -9.04 -2.12 8.72
N GLN A 14 -9.41 -0.86 8.50
CA GLN A 14 -9.43 -0.27 7.16
C GLN A 14 -8.02 -0.08 6.61
N ILE A 15 -7.05 0.24 7.48
CA ILE A 15 -5.63 0.33 7.12
C ILE A 15 -5.10 -1.06 6.76
N LEU A 16 -5.39 -2.08 7.56
CA LEU A 16 -5.05 -3.49 7.27
C LEU A 16 -5.64 -3.95 5.93
N HIS A 17 -6.92 -3.65 5.68
CA HIS A 17 -7.56 -3.96 4.42
C HIS A 17 -6.84 -3.29 3.22
N LYS A 18 -6.43 -2.02 3.36
CA LYS A 18 -5.66 -1.33 2.32
C LYS A 18 -4.28 -1.97 2.09
N ILE A 19 -3.60 -2.40 3.15
CA ILE A 19 -2.31 -3.13 3.04
C ILE A 19 -2.51 -4.39 2.19
N ASP A 20 -3.51 -5.20 2.51
CA ASP A 20 -3.79 -6.45 1.81
C ASP A 20 -4.18 -6.23 0.35
N VAL A 21 -5.01 -5.21 0.07
CA VAL A 21 -5.39 -4.82 -1.29
C VAL A 21 -4.16 -4.43 -2.11
N HIS A 22 -3.26 -3.61 -1.56
CA HIS A 22 -2.05 -3.19 -2.28
C HIS A 22 -1.09 -4.37 -2.50
N ARG A 23 -0.92 -5.27 -1.52
CA ARG A 23 -0.14 -6.51 -1.70
C ARG A 23 -0.72 -7.40 -2.78
N ALA A 24 -2.03 -7.65 -2.77
CA ALA A 24 -2.71 -8.43 -3.80
C ALA A 24 -2.55 -7.81 -5.20
N ARG A 25 -2.68 -6.47 -5.29
CA ARG A 25 -2.42 -5.73 -6.52
C ARG A 25 -0.98 -5.89 -6.99
N ALA A 26 0.01 -5.79 -6.10
CA ALA A 26 1.41 -5.98 -6.45
C ALA A 26 1.62 -7.33 -7.16
N PHE A 27 1.13 -8.43 -6.59
CA PHE A 27 1.22 -9.76 -7.20
C PHE A 27 0.49 -9.85 -8.54
N SER A 28 -0.66 -9.17 -8.69
CA SER A 28 -1.35 -9.12 -9.97
C SER A 28 -0.55 -8.40 -11.07
N GLN A 29 0.28 -7.40 -10.73
CA GLN A 29 1.13 -6.70 -11.71
C GLN A 29 2.17 -7.64 -12.33
N LEU A 30 2.67 -8.62 -11.58
CA LEU A 30 3.62 -9.62 -12.08
C LEU A 30 3.02 -10.52 -13.17
N ARG A 31 1.69 -10.67 -13.19
CA ARG A 31 0.96 -11.50 -14.16
C ARG A 31 0.52 -10.74 -15.42
N LYS A 32 0.70 -9.42 -15.49
CA LYS A 32 0.28 -8.62 -16.65
C LYS A 32 1.16 -8.88 -17.87
N LYS A 33 0.61 -8.73 -19.07
CA LYS A 33 1.35 -8.80 -20.33
C LYS A 33 2.13 -7.49 -20.54
N SER A 34 3.33 -7.42 -19.97
CA SER A 34 4.28 -6.29 -20.10
C SER A 34 5.70 -6.82 -19.91
N SER A 35 6.72 -6.01 -20.24
CA SER A 35 8.11 -6.40 -20.01
C SER A 35 8.39 -6.68 -18.52
N LEU A 36 9.38 -7.53 -18.23
CA LEU A 36 9.76 -7.86 -16.85
C LEU A 36 10.05 -6.59 -16.03
N LYS A 37 10.81 -5.64 -16.61
CA LYS A 37 11.11 -4.34 -15.99
C LYS A 37 9.85 -3.59 -15.56
N VAL A 38 8.89 -3.41 -16.47
CA VAL A 38 7.64 -2.67 -16.20
C VAL A 38 6.78 -3.39 -15.14
N ARG A 39 6.76 -4.72 -15.15
CA ARG A 39 6.03 -5.50 -14.13
C ARG A 39 6.65 -5.34 -12.74
N THR A 40 7.98 -5.38 -12.65
CA THR A 40 8.71 -5.17 -11.40
C THR A 40 8.56 -3.75 -10.88
N GLU A 41 8.62 -2.73 -11.74
CA GLU A 41 8.38 -1.33 -11.34
C GLU A 41 6.97 -1.15 -10.74
N ARG A 42 5.95 -1.71 -11.40
CA ARG A 42 4.56 -1.66 -10.90
C ARG A 42 4.37 -2.45 -9.60
N TYR A 43 4.99 -3.63 -9.50
CA TYR A 43 5.02 -4.41 -8.26
C TYR A 43 5.62 -3.59 -7.11
N ASN A 44 6.78 -2.98 -7.33
CA ASN A 44 7.48 -2.16 -6.34
C ASN A 44 6.65 -0.94 -5.94
N ALA A 45 5.96 -0.30 -6.88
CA ALA A 45 5.08 0.83 -6.60
C ALA A 45 3.91 0.44 -5.67
N GLU A 46 3.27 -0.72 -5.91
CA GLU A 46 2.19 -1.20 -5.02
C GLU A 46 2.73 -1.63 -3.65
N MET A 47 3.89 -2.29 -3.61
CA MET A 47 4.54 -2.65 -2.33
C MET A 47 4.97 -1.41 -1.53
N ALA A 48 5.42 -0.34 -2.19
CA ALA A 48 5.73 0.92 -1.52
C ALA A 48 4.50 1.55 -0.86
N ARG A 49 3.34 1.48 -1.53
CA ARG A 49 2.05 1.91 -0.95
C ARG A 49 1.64 1.04 0.24
N ALA A 50 1.80 -0.28 0.14
CA ALA A 50 1.53 -1.18 1.27
C ALA A 50 2.40 -0.82 2.50
N ARG A 51 3.71 -0.62 2.30
CA ARG A 51 4.64 -0.19 3.36
C ARG A 51 4.29 1.16 3.96
N PHE A 52 3.76 2.09 3.15
CA PHE A 52 3.26 3.36 3.67
C PHE A 52 2.11 3.13 4.66
N TYR A 53 1.11 2.31 4.32
CA TYR A 53 0.02 1.99 5.24
C TYR A 53 0.48 1.19 6.47
N GLU A 54 1.47 0.29 6.32
CA GLU A 54 2.11 -0.38 7.47
C GLU A 54 2.79 0.62 8.41
N ALA A 55 3.49 1.62 7.86
CA ALA A 55 4.10 2.67 8.65
C ALA A 55 3.05 3.57 9.34
N VAL A 56 1.93 3.85 8.68
CA VAL A 56 0.80 4.58 9.28
C VAL A 56 0.19 3.78 10.43
N LEU A 57 -0.02 2.46 10.26
CA LEU A 57 -0.54 1.58 11.31
C LEU A 57 0.39 1.54 12.53
N ASN A 58 1.70 1.39 12.29
CA ASN A 58 2.70 1.31 13.36
C ASN A 58 3.03 2.68 13.99
N GLY A 59 2.87 3.76 13.24
CA GLY A 59 3.11 5.14 13.67
C GLY A 59 1.92 5.77 14.39
N GLY A 60 0.68 5.39 14.04
CA GLY A 60 -0.54 5.81 14.72
C GLY A 60 -0.76 5.14 16.08
N ALA A 61 -0.05 4.06 16.38
CA ALA A 61 -0.05 3.40 17.70
C ALA A 61 0.91 4.04 18.72
N LYS A 62 1.60 5.14 18.37
CA LYS A 62 2.58 5.85 19.22
C LYS A 62 2.17 7.28 19.59
N SER A 63 0.88 7.59 19.60
CA SER A 63 0.34 8.86 20.10
C SER A 63 -0.71 8.63 21.17
#